data_AF-A0A9X5XCJ8-F1
#
_entry.id   AF-A0A9X5XCJ8-F1
#
_cell.length_a   1.000
_cell.length_b   1.000
_cell.length_c   1.000
_cell.angle_alpha   90.00
_cell.angle_beta   90.00
_cell.angle_gamma   90.00
#
_symmetry.space_group_name_H-M   'P 1'
#
loop_
_entity.id
_entity.type
_entity.pdbx_description
1 polymer ?
#
loop_
_entity_poly.entity_id
_entity_poly.type
_entity_poly.pdbx_seq_one_letter_code
_entity_poly.pdbx_strand_id
1 'polypeptide(L)'
;FVATSSVGGVFKNLVTSNNGDSGFTLRGDGTTDNLVQNLDSYGNYDAANHGQNADGIAIKFGSGTGNKVTGARLYNNADDGLDLWQFSSPITIEHSWSYGNGKNRWNDSAFEGNGNGFKLGGGGASVAHVVNNDAAWDNAGNGFTENSNTGAIVLNRNTAYANTDAGFFFATGKARLARNLAVSNKGGLDKLGSATVSAANNWDSGTSTPSFRS
;
A
#
# COMPACT_ATOMS: atom_id res chain seq x y z
N PHE A 1 -0.44 -17.39 -0.68
CA PHE A 1 -1.58 -18.00 0.06
C PHE A 1 -2.84 -17.26 -0.29
N VAL A 2 -3.97 -17.94 -0.55
CA VAL A 2 -5.24 -17.27 -0.92
C VAL A 2 -6.35 -17.76 0.00
N ALA A 3 -7.02 -16.82 0.68
CA ALA A 3 -8.27 -17.07 1.39
C ALA A 3 -9.40 -16.27 0.73
N THR A 4 -10.50 -16.96 0.39
CA THR A 4 -11.65 -16.37 -0.30
C THR A 4 -12.86 -16.38 0.62
N SER A 5 -13.56 -15.24 0.74
CA SER A 5 -14.76 -15.09 1.59
C SER A 5 -14.53 -15.54 3.03
N SER A 6 -13.35 -15.20 3.57
CA SER A 6 -12.92 -15.65 4.91
C SER A 6 -13.59 -14.82 6.00
N VAL A 7 -14.03 -15.46 7.07
CA VAL A 7 -14.68 -14.81 8.21
C VAL A 7 -13.89 -15.12 9.48
N GLY A 8 -13.42 -14.09 10.19
CA GLY A 8 -12.75 -14.24 11.50
C GLY A 8 -11.37 -14.90 11.45
N GLY A 9 -10.72 -14.95 10.30
CA GLY A 9 -9.41 -15.56 10.13
C GLY A 9 -8.30 -14.79 10.86
N VAL A 10 -7.38 -15.50 11.51
CA VAL A 10 -6.20 -14.91 12.14
C VAL A 10 -4.95 -15.46 11.47
N PHE A 11 -4.26 -14.60 10.73
CA PHE A 11 -3.05 -14.91 9.96
C PHE A 11 -1.87 -14.18 10.60
N LYS A 12 -1.12 -14.90 11.45
CA LYS A 12 -0.12 -14.29 12.34
C LYS A 12 1.26 -14.89 12.16
N ASN A 13 2.29 -14.04 12.20
CA ASN A 13 3.71 -14.44 12.16
C ASN A 13 4.04 -15.30 10.93
N LEU A 14 3.52 -14.90 9.78
CA LEU A 14 3.73 -15.62 8.51
C LEU A 14 4.87 -15.00 7.72
N VAL A 15 5.58 -15.83 6.97
CA VAL A 15 6.52 -15.40 5.93
C VAL A 15 6.02 -15.96 4.60
N THR A 16 5.77 -15.09 3.62
CA THR A 16 5.36 -15.47 2.26
C THR A 16 6.33 -14.88 1.26
N SER A 17 7.19 -15.71 0.68
CA SER A 17 8.27 -15.19 -0.17
C SER A 17 8.51 -16.00 -1.42
N ASN A 18 9.00 -15.33 -2.48
CA ASN A 18 9.38 -15.94 -3.76
C ASN A 18 8.24 -16.77 -4.39
N ASN A 19 7.01 -16.31 -4.23
CA ASN A 19 5.83 -16.93 -4.85
C ASN A 19 5.68 -16.46 -6.31
N GLY A 20 5.01 -17.28 -7.12
CA GLY A 20 4.69 -17.00 -8.53
C GLY A 20 3.51 -16.03 -8.74
N ASP A 21 3.03 -15.39 -7.68
CA ASP A 21 1.92 -14.45 -7.58
C ASP A 21 2.04 -13.76 -6.20
N SER A 22 1.05 -12.96 -5.81
CA SER A 22 0.96 -12.29 -4.52
C SER A 22 1.25 -13.22 -3.34
N GLY A 23 2.04 -12.73 -2.37
CA GLY A 23 2.45 -13.55 -1.22
C GLY A 23 1.27 -14.00 -0.35
N PHE A 24 0.36 -13.07 -0.05
CA PHE A 24 -0.85 -13.32 0.73
C PHE A 24 -2.05 -12.60 0.11
N THR A 25 -3.17 -13.31 -0.07
CA THR A 25 -4.38 -12.77 -0.69
C THR A 25 -5.62 -13.02 0.16
N LEU A 26 -6.37 -11.96 0.43
CA LEU A 26 -7.79 -12.00 0.81
C LEU A 26 -8.63 -11.51 -0.36
N ARG A 27 -9.73 -12.20 -0.67
CA ARG A 27 -10.65 -11.82 -1.75
C ARG A 27 -12.04 -12.38 -1.56
N GLY A 28 -12.97 -11.98 -2.42
CA GLY A 28 -14.35 -12.48 -2.43
C GLY A 28 -15.25 -11.73 -1.47
N ASP A 29 -16.55 -11.78 -1.75
CA ASP A 29 -17.58 -11.13 -0.93
C ASP A 29 -17.75 -11.83 0.41
N GLY A 30 -18.10 -11.06 1.45
CA GLY A 30 -18.22 -11.57 2.80
C GLY A 30 -16.89 -11.90 3.47
N THR A 31 -15.79 -11.31 2.99
CA THR A 31 -14.49 -11.41 3.67
C THR A 31 -14.47 -10.46 4.87
N THR A 32 -14.77 -10.95 6.08
CA THR A 32 -15.00 -10.11 7.26
C THR A 32 -14.14 -10.50 8.47
N ASP A 33 -13.82 -9.50 9.30
CA ASP A 33 -13.18 -9.68 10.61
C ASP A 33 -11.86 -10.47 10.59
N ASN A 34 -11.11 -10.41 9.48
CA ASN A 34 -9.81 -11.06 9.38
C ASN A 34 -8.69 -10.19 9.94
N LEU A 35 -7.77 -10.80 10.67
CA LEU A 35 -6.54 -10.16 11.17
C LEU A 35 -5.32 -10.74 10.46
N VAL A 36 -4.59 -9.89 9.74
CA VAL A 36 -3.25 -10.18 9.24
C VAL A 36 -2.26 -9.46 10.14
N GLN A 37 -1.45 -10.20 10.90
CA GLN A 37 -0.55 -9.66 11.92
C GLN A 37 0.88 -10.16 11.75
N ASN A 38 1.86 -9.25 11.76
CA ASN A 38 3.29 -9.58 11.71
C ASN A 38 3.65 -10.50 10.53
N LEU A 39 3.19 -10.13 9.34
CA LEU A 39 3.44 -10.88 8.11
C LEU A 39 4.60 -10.25 7.33
N ASP A 40 5.59 -11.06 6.98
CA ASP A 40 6.64 -10.67 6.04
C ASP A 40 6.33 -11.21 4.66
N SER A 41 6.26 -10.33 3.66
CA SER A 41 6.06 -10.76 2.27
C SER A 41 7.08 -10.12 1.34
N TYR A 42 7.84 -10.96 0.62
CA TYR A 42 8.92 -10.44 -0.22
C TYR A 42 9.33 -11.32 -1.41
N GLY A 43 9.89 -10.68 -2.43
CA GLY A 43 10.47 -11.38 -3.58
C GLY A 43 9.44 -12.11 -4.44
N ASN A 44 8.14 -11.84 -4.25
CA ASN A 44 7.08 -12.42 -5.06
C ASN A 44 7.09 -11.84 -6.47
N TYR A 45 6.87 -12.69 -7.46
CA TYR A 45 6.95 -12.32 -8.88
C TYR A 45 6.13 -13.27 -9.75
N ASP A 46 5.23 -12.70 -10.54
CA ASP A 46 4.39 -13.41 -11.49
C ASP A 46 4.93 -13.27 -12.92
N ALA A 47 5.67 -14.28 -13.38
CA ALA A 47 6.26 -14.29 -14.72
C ALA A 47 5.22 -14.22 -15.85
N ALA A 48 4.00 -14.69 -15.60
CA ALA A 48 2.93 -14.69 -16.61
C ALA A 48 2.46 -13.28 -17.00
N ASN A 49 2.66 -12.29 -16.13
CA ASN A 49 2.30 -10.89 -16.37
C ASN A 49 3.48 -9.96 -16.09
N HIS A 50 4.70 -10.45 -16.25
CA HIS A 50 5.92 -9.65 -16.13
C HIS A 50 6.05 -8.89 -14.81
N GLY A 51 5.56 -9.49 -13.71
CA GLY A 51 5.64 -8.90 -12.37
C GLY A 51 4.53 -7.90 -12.02
N GLN A 52 3.48 -7.79 -12.85
CA GLN A 52 2.42 -6.80 -12.69
C GLN A 52 1.31 -7.20 -11.69
N ASN A 53 1.33 -8.41 -11.09
CA ASN A 53 0.31 -8.79 -10.09
C ASN A 53 0.87 -9.31 -8.76
N ALA A 54 2.16 -9.59 -8.67
CA ALA A 54 2.73 -10.20 -7.48
C ALA A 54 3.00 -9.16 -6.38
N ASP A 55 1.95 -8.90 -5.60
CA ASP A 55 1.96 -8.02 -4.44
C ASP A 55 2.54 -8.70 -3.18
N GLY A 56 2.95 -7.91 -2.19
CA GLY A 56 3.23 -8.44 -0.86
C GLY A 56 1.98 -8.99 -0.18
N ILE A 57 0.97 -8.13 -0.01
CA ILE A 57 -0.39 -8.45 0.42
C ILE A 57 -1.39 -7.92 -0.61
N ALA A 58 -2.24 -8.78 -1.13
CA ALA A 58 -3.38 -8.44 -1.96
C ALA A 58 -4.68 -8.58 -1.16
N ILE A 59 -5.42 -7.50 -0.95
CA ILE A 59 -6.82 -7.58 -0.49
C ILE A 59 -7.68 -7.02 -1.61
N LYS A 60 -7.95 -7.86 -2.61
CA LYS A 60 -8.48 -7.45 -3.92
C LYS A 60 -9.79 -8.17 -4.21
N PHE A 61 -10.59 -7.62 -5.13
CA PHE A 61 -11.77 -8.29 -5.71
C PHE A 61 -12.77 -8.83 -4.67
N GLY A 62 -13.53 -7.95 -4.02
CA GLY A 62 -14.56 -8.40 -3.08
C GLY A 62 -15.08 -7.33 -2.14
N SER A 63 -15.61 -7.78 -1.01
CA SER A 63 -16.24 -6.94 0.00
C SER A 63 -16.19 -7.60 1.36
N GLY A 64 -16.37 -6.79 2.40
CA GLY A 64 -16.47 -7.22 3.79
C GLY A 64 -15.65 -6.33 4.74
N THR A 65 -16.19 -6.10 5.92
CA THR A 65 -15.69 -5.12 6.89
C THR A 65 -14.92 -5.79 8.02
N GLY A 66 -14.24 -4.99 8.84
CA GLY A 66 -13.52 -5.49 10.02
C GLY A 66 -12.14 -6.10 9.73
N ASN A 67 -11.73 -6.18 8.46
CA ASN A 67 -10.40 -6.69 8.15
C ASN A 67 -9.31 -5.69 8.53
N LYS A 68 -8.23 -6.22 9.11
CA LYS A 68 -7.11 -5.45 9.63
C LYS A 68 -5.76 -6.06 9.23
N VAL A 69 -4.85 -5.21 8.78
CA VAL A 69 -3.44 -5.53 8.56
C VAL A 69 -2.61 -4.76 9.58
N THR A 70 -1.73 -5.44 10.31
CA THR A 70 -0.81 -4.76 11.24
C THR A 70 0.54 -5.43 11.41
N GLY A 71 1.60 -4.63 11.58
CA GLY A 71 2.95 -5.15 11.79
C GLY A 71 3.54 -5.83 10.57
N ALA A 72 2.98 -5.62 9.37
CA ALA A 72 3.46 -6.29 8.16
C ALA A 72 4.74 -5.64 7.63
N ARG A 73 5.61 -6.42 6.99
CA ARG A 73 6.80 -5.94 6.26
C ARG A 73 6.73 -6.46 4.82
N LEU A 74 6.54 -5.55 3.87
CA LEU A 74 6.18 -5.86 2.49
C LEU A 74 7.26 -5.30 1.57
N TYR A 75 8.16 -6.14 1.07
CA TYR A 75 9.35 -5.62 0.41
C TYR A 75 9.84 -6.41 -0.78
N ASN A 76 10.48 -5.72 -1.72
CA ASN A 76 11.05 -6.33 -2.92
C ASN A 76 10.05 -7.21 -3.70
N ASN A 77 8.74 -6.94 -3.59
CA ASN A 77 7.73 -7.59 -4.42
C ASN A 77 7.75 -6.96 -5.82
N ALA A 78 7.32 -7.74 -6.82
CA ALA A 78 7.38 -7.31 -8.19
C ALA A 78 6.41 -6.17 -8.48
N ASP A 79 5.17 -6.24 -7.98
CA ASP A 79 4.18 -5.17 -8.18
C ASP A 79 4.19 -4.19 -7.00
N ASP A 80 3.26 -4.32 -6.05
CA ASP A 80 3.20 -3.43 -4.88
C ASP A 80 3.53 -4.14 -3.57
N GLY A 81 3.76 -3.36 -2.51
CA GLY A 81 3.79 -3.93 -1.16
C GLY A 81 2.42 -4.40 -0.71
N LEU A 82 1.42 -3.52 -0.82
CA LEU A 82 0.02 -3.81 -0.53
C LEU A 82 -0.90 -3.25 -1.61
N ASP A 83 -1.87 -4.04 -2.07
CA ASP A 83 -2.86 -3.64 -3.06
C ASP A 83 -4.31 -3.94 -2.60
N LEU A 84 -5.16 -2.91 -2.65
CA LEU A 84 -6.60 -2.95 -2.33
C LEU A 84 -7.52 -2.89 -3.56
N TRP A 85 -6.99 -3.12 -4.77
CA TRP A 85 -7.71 -3.02 -6.03
C TRP A 85 -9.06 -3.76 -6.02
N GLN A 86 -10.14 -3.03 -6.32
CA GLN A 86 -11.50 -3.55 -6.39
C GLN A 86 -12.02 -4.24 -5.11
N PHE A 87 -11.46 -3.91 -3.95
CA PHE A 87 -12.06 -4.27 -2.67
C PHE A 87 -12.96 -3.13 -2.18
N SER A 88 -14.24 -3.42 -2.00
CA SER A 88 -15.31 -2.42 -1.88
C SER A 88 -15.72 -2.11 -0.43
N SER A 89 -14.89 -2.50 0.55
CA SER A 89 -15.17 -2.27 1.97
C SER A 89 -13.92 -1.77 2.73
N PRO A 90 -14.09 -0.96 3.78
CA PRO A 90 -12.95 -0.39 4.51
C PRO A 90 -12.01 -1.45 5.08
N ILE A 91 -10.72 -1.14 5.01
CA ILE A 91 -9.62 -1.91 5.60
C ILE A 91 -8.87 -0.99 6.55
N THR A 92 -8.50 -1.51 7.72
CA THR A 92 -7.59 -0.83 8.63
C THR A 92 -6.18 -1.37 8.43
N ILE A 93 -5.23 -0.48 8.16
CA ILE A 93 -3.81 -0.79 8.00
C ILE A 93 -3.06 0.04 9.03
N GLU A 94 -2.21 -0.60 9.83
CA GLU A 94 -1.42 0.12 10.81
C GLU A 94 -0.09 -0.53 11.18
N HIS A 95 0.89 0.28 11.56
CA HIS A 95 2.20 -0.19 12.04
C HIS A 95 2.94 -1.10 11.06
N SER A 96 2.77 -0.89 9.75
CA SER A 96 3.31 -1.73 8.69
C SER A 96 4.31 -0.97 7.82
N TRP A 97 5.24 -1.71 7.23
CA TRP A 97 6.34 -1.19 6.41
C TRP A 97 6.25 -1.73 4.99
N SER A 98 6.47 -0.87 4.00
CA SER A 98 6.46 -1.25 2.59
C SER A 98 7.61 -0.63 1.80
N TYR A 99 8.53 -1.43 1.28
CA TYR A 99 9.75 -0.88 0.68
C TYR A 99 10.39 -1.66 -0.46
N GLY A 100 11.03 -0.95 -1.38
CA GLY A 100 11.77 -1.58 -2.49
C GLY A 100 10.90 -2.32 -3.50
N ASN A 101 9.57 -2.18 -3.46
CA ASN A 101 8.65 -2.87 -4.39
C ASN A 101 8.74 -2.24 -5.80
N GLY A 102 8.41 -3.02 -6.84
CA GLY A 102 8.43 -2.54 -8.23
C GLY A 102 9.78 -2.43 -8.90
N LYS A 103 10.85 -2.98 -8.33
CA LYS A 103 12.17 -3.00 -8.98
C LYS A 103 12.43 -4.37 -9.59
N ASN A 104 12.83 -4.37 -10.86
CA ASN A 104 13.16 -5.58 -11.57
C ASN A 104 14.37 -6.29 -10.95
N ARG A 105 14.11 -7.39 -10.23
CA ARG A 105 15.11 -8.27 -9.61
C ARG A 105 15.19 -9.64 -10.26
N TRP A 106 14.39 -9.86 -11.30
CA TRP A 106 14.20 -11.16 -11.94
C TRP A 106 14.80 -11.22 -13.35
N ASN A 107 15.51 -10.16 -13.76
CA ASN A 107 16.09 -10.01 -15.09
C ASN A 107 15.05 -10.15 -16.22
N ASP A 108 13.79 -9.77 -15.97
CA ASP A 108 12.77 -9.75 -17.02
C ASP A 108 12.90 -8.47 -17.84
N SER A 109 13.24 -8.59 -19.12
CA SER A 109 13.34 -7.43 -20.02
C SER A 109 12.01 -6.73 -20.28
N ALA A 110 10.89 -7.40 -20.03
CA ALA A 110 9.53 -6.89 -20.19
C ALA A 110 8.88 -6.55 -18.85
N PHE A 111 9.65 -6.36 -17.77
CA PHE A 111 9.13 -6.11 -16.42
C PHE A 111 8.16 -4.91 -16.36
N GLU A 112 6.98 -5.13 -15.75
CA GLU A 112 5.84 -4.21 -15.73
C GLU A 112 5.28 -3.92 -14.32
N GLY A 113 6.00 -4.31 -13.27
CA GLY A 113 5.62 -4.00 -11.89
C GLY A 113 5.45 -2.50 -11.62
N ASN A 114 4.36 -2.11 -10.95
CA ASN A 114 4.00 -0.71 -10.69
C ASN A 114 4.84 -0.09 -9.56
N GLY A 115 5.06 -0.84 -8.48
CA GLY A 115 5.99 -0.42 -7.44
C GLY A 115 5.45 0.54 -6.39
N ASN A 116 4.18 0.49 -6.03
CA ASN A 116 3.68 1.32 -4.93
C ASN A 116 3.98 0.67 -3.58
N GLY A 117 4.18 1.50 -2.56
CA GLY A 117 4.26 1.02 -1.18
C GLY A 117 2.90 0.49 -0.72
N PHE A 118 1.89 1.37 -0.74
CA PHE A 118 0.51 1.08 -0.40
C PHE A 118 -0.42 1.60 -1.52
N LYS A 119 -0.97 0.69 -2.32
CA LYS A 119 -1.99 0.96 -3.36
C LYS A 119 -3.38 0.78 -2.74
N LEU A 120 -4.05 1.89 -2.41
CA LEU A 120 -5.21 1.93 -1.51
C LEU A 120 -6.57 1.93 -2.24
N GLY A 121 -6.65 1.27 -3.40
CA GLY A 121 -7.92 1.01 -4.07
C GLY A 121 -7.79 0.99 -5.59
N GLY A 122 -8.83 1.46 -6.27
CA GLY A 122 -8.93 1.47 -7.73
C GLY A 122 -10.03 0.56 -8.27
N GLY A 123 -10.13 0.52 -9.60
CA GLY A 123 -11.12 -0.30 -10.32
C GLY A 123 -12.58 0.06 -10.02
N GLY A 124 -12.86 1.33 -9.70
CA GLY A 124 -14.20 1.86 -9.46
C GLY A 124 -14.67 1.83 -7.99
N ALA A 125 -13.90 1.23 -7.08
CA ALA A 125 -14.21 1.24 -5.66
C ALA A 125 -14.01 2.64 -5.05
N SER A 126 -14.97 3.08 -4.23
CA SER A 126 -14.92 4.34 -3.47
C SER A 126 -15.06 4.02 -1.98
N VAL A 127 -13.93 3.91 -1.28
CA VAL A 127 -13.86 3.31 0.05
C VAL A 127 -13.00 4.17 0.99
N ALA A 128 -13.49 4.40 2.20
CA ALA A 128 -12.77 5.12 3.25
C ALA A 128 -11.90 4.15 4.08
N HIS A 129 -10.76 3.73 3.54
CA HIS A 129 -9.77 2.96 4.31
C HIS A 129 -9.13 3.83 5.41
N VAL A 130 -8.53 3.18 6.40
CA VAL A 130 -7.82 3.82 7.51
C VAL A 130 -6.39 3.32 7.53
N VAL A 131 -5.42 4.24 7.41
CA VAL A 131 -3.99 3.93 7.25
C VAL A 131 -3.18 4.76 8.26
N ASN A 132 -2.59 4.11 9.25
CA ASN A 132 -2.01 4.78 10.41
C ASN A 132 -0.66 4.24 10.82
N ASN A 133 0.28 5.14 11.13
CA ASN A 133 1.58 4.79 11.69
C ASN A 133 2.38 3.81 10.79
N ASP A 134 2.20 3.90 9.48
CA ASP A 134 2.88 3.08 8.48
C ASP A 134 4.09 3.80 7.89
N ALA A 135 4.99 3.06 7.24
CA ALA A 135 6.14 3.62 6.55
C ALA A 135 6.34 3.02 5.16
N ALA A 136 6.56 3.87 4.15
CA ALA A 136 6.83 3.45 2.78
C ALA A 136 8.13 4.08 2.24
N TRP A 137 9.09 3.29 1.77
CA TRP A 137 10.33 3.85 1.24
C TRP A 137 10.97 3.09 0.09
N ASP A 138 11.72 3.82 -0.73
CA ASP A 138 12.52 3.25 -1.82
C ASP A 138 11.70 2.38 -2.82
N ASN A 139 10.38 2.61 -2.89
CA ASN A 139 9.53 1.94 -3.87
C ASN A 139 9.71 2.57 -5.27
N ALA A 140 9.52 1.77 -6.33
CA ALA A 140 9.69 2.24 -7.71
C ALA A 140 8.56 3.17 -8.20
N GLY A 141 7.44 3.20 -7.48
CA GLY A 141 6.31 4.09 -7.65
C GLY A 141 6.09 4.98 -6.43
N ASN A 142 4.83 5.18 -6.02
CA ASN A 142 4.47 6.06 -4.91
C ASN A 142 4.67 5.38 -3.55
N GLY A 143 4.90 6.15 -2.49
CA GLY A 143 4.86 5.63 -1.12
C GLY A 143 3.45 5.16 -0.74
N PHE A 144 2.50 6.09 -0.80
CA PHE A 144 1.08 5.84 -0.60
C PHE A 144 0.30 6.43 -1.77
N THR A 145 -0.62 5.66 -2.37
CA THR A 145 -1.46 6.14 -3.47
C THR A 145 -2.91 5.73 -3.27
N GLU A 146 -3.84 6.65 -3.54
CA GLU A 146 -5.28 6.35 -3.59
C GLU A 146 -5.65 5.43 -4.77
N ASN A 147 -4.81 5.41 -5.81
CA ASN A 147 -5.04 4.64 -7.03
C ASN A 147 -6.46 4.80 -7.62
N SER A 148 -6.92 6.05 -7.76
CA SER A 148 -8.28 6.41 -8.22
C SER A 148 -9.42 6.05 -7.26
N ASN A 149 -9.14 5.61 -6.03
CA ASN A 149 -10.16 5.49 -5.00
C ASN A 149 -10.64 6.89 -4.57
N THR A 150 -11.91 7.20 -4.84
CA THR A 150 -12.49 8.52 -4.56
C THR A 150 -13.02 8.66 -3.12
N GLY A 151 -12.91 7.61 -2.32
CA GLY A 151 -13.37 7.56 -0.94
C GLY A 151 -12.62 8.53 -0.03
N ALA A 152 -13.16 8.75 1.18
CA ALA A 152 -12.54 9.58 2.20
C ALA A 152 -11.48 8.78 2.99
N ILE A 153 -10.43 8.30 2.30
CA ILE A 153 -9.32 7.56 2.94
C ILE A 153 -8.69 8.45 4.01
N VAL A 154 -8.48 7.91 5.20
CA VAL A 154 -7.81 8.61 6.30
C VAL A 154 -6.38 8.11 6.42
N LEU A 155 -5.42 9.03 6.32
CA LEU A 155 -4.00 8.75 6.49
C LEU A 155 -3.45 9.59 7.63
N ASN A 156 -2.93 8.96 8.68
CA ASN A 156 -2.37 9.68 9.80
C ASN A 156 -1.07 9.09 10.33
N ARG A 157 -0.09 9.98 10.60
CA ARG A 157 1.24 9.61 11.15
C ARG A 157 2.02 8.59 10.32
N ASN A 158 1.84 8.63 9.00
CA ASN A 158 2.60 7.80 8.08
C ASN A 158 3.90 8.49 7.64
N THR A 159 4.91 7.71 7.27
CA THR A 159 6.19 8.22 6.76
C THR A 159 6.44 7.70 5.34
N ALA A 160 6.70 8.61 4.39
CA ALA A 160 7.11 8.27 3.02
C ALA A 160 8.52 8.82 2.73
N TYR A 161 9.47 7.94 2.38
CA TYR A 161 10.86 8.33 2.18
C TYR A 161 11.46 7.79 0.87
N ALA A 162 12.10 8.66 0.09
CA ALA A 162 12.91 8.24 -1.06
C ALA A 162 12.20 7.33 -2.08
N ASN A 163 10.87 7.41 -2.18
CA ASN A 163 10.13 6.73 -3.23
C ASN A 163 10.42 7.42 -4.58
N THR A 164 10.31 6.66 -5.67
CA THR A 164 10.62 7.18 -7.01
C THR A 164 9.53 8.15 -7.51
N ASP A 165 8.28 7.94 -7.13
CA ASP A 165 7.21 8.92 -7.38
C ASP A 165 6.91 9.73 -6.11
N ALA A 166 5.64 10.10 -5.89
CA ALA A 166 5.25 10.93 -4.76
C ALA A 166 5.30 10.15 -3.45
N GLY A 167 5.58 10.86 -2.35
CA GLY A 167 5.38 10.28 -1.02
C GLY A 167 3.92 9.91 -0.79
N PHE A 168 3.02 10.84 -1.10
CA PHE A 168 1.57 10.68 -0.97
C PHE A 168 0.85 11.16 -2.24
N PHE A 169 0.20 10.26 -2.97
CA PHE A 169 -0.58 10.57 -4.17
C PHE A 169 -2.08 10.44 -3.90
N PHE A 170 -2.77 11.57 -3.74
CA PHE A 170 -4.20 11.67 -3.38
C PHE A 170 -4.88 12.82 -4.16
N ALA A 171 -4.95 12.66 -5.48
CA ALA A 171 -5.30 13.71 -6.44
C ALA A 171 -6.80 13.76 -6.85
N THR A 172 -7.55 12.68 -6.61
CA THR A 172 -8.89 12.44 -7.17
C THR A 172 -9.97 12.26 -6.12
N GLY A 173 -9.61 11.83 -4.91
CA GLY A 173 -10.56 11.53 -3.84
C GLY A 173 -10.81 12.65 -2.83
N LYS A 174 -11.46 12.25 -1.74
CA LYS A 174 -11.79 13.12 -0.59
C LYS A 174 -10.92 12.79 0.63
N ALA A 175 -9.69 12.37 0.36
CA ALA A 175 -8.78 11.86 1.37
C ALA A 175 -8.50 12.90 2.46
N ARG A 176 -8.14 12.42 3.65
CA ARG A 176 -7.80 13.26 4.81
C ARG A 176 -6.43 12.84 5.31
N LEU A 177 -5.42 13.65 5.03
CA LEU A 177 -4.03 13.40 5.38
C LEU A 177 -3.65 14.29 6.56
N ALA A 178 -3.26 13.69 7.69
CA ALA A 178 -2.83 14.45 8.84
C ALA A 178 -1.54 13.92 9.49
N ARG A 179 -0.63 14.84 9.87
CA ARG A 179 0.58 14.51 10.64
C ARG A 179 1.50 13.49 9.96
N ASN A 180 1.49 13.43 8.65
CA ASN A 180 2.37 12.57 7.88
C ASN A 180 3.72 13.27 7.61
N LEU A 181 4.75 12.45 7.37
CA LEU A 181 6.09 12.88 7.04
C LEU A 181 6.46 12.38 5.65
N ALA A 182 6.79 13.28 4.73
CA ALA A 182 7.36 12.94 3.43
C ALA A 182 8.76 13.56 3.28
N VAL A 183 9.75 12.76 2.89
CA VAL A 183 11.15 13.23 2.74
C VAL A 183 11.79 12.59 1.51
N SER A 184 12.49 13.40 0.71
CA SER A 184 13.33 12.94 -0.43
C SER A 184 12.63 12.07 -1.50
N ASN A 185 11.29 12.06 -1.57
CA ASN A 185 10.56 11.35 -2.63
C ASN A 185 10.77 12.09 -3.95
N LYS A 186 11.25 11.40 -5.00
CA LYS A 186 11.68 12.04 -6.26
C LYS A 186 10.51 12.67 -7.02
N GLY A 187 9.30 12.09 -6.92
CA GLY A 187 8.07 12.65 -7.51
C GLY A 187 7.43 13.78 -6.68
N GLY A 188 8.02 14.15 -5.54
CA GLY A 188 7.54 15.19 -4.64
C GLY A 188 6.99 14.65 -3.32
N LEU A 189 6.80 15.55 -2.35
CA LEU A 189 6.29 15.18 -1.02
C LEU A 189 4.87 14.61 -1.10
N ASP A 190 4.04 15.30 -1.88
CA ASP A 190 2.63 15.01 -2.05
C ASP A 190 2.12 15.39 -3.46
N LYS A 191 0.98 14.83 -3.85
CA LYS A 191 0.14 15.21 -4.99
C LYS A 191 -1.31 15.21 -4.53
N LEU A 192 -1.84 16.37 -4.16
CA LEU A 192 -3.17 16.49 -3.55
C LEU A 192 -4.17 17.15 -4.48
N GLY A 193 -5.39 16.59 -4.52
CA GLY A 193 -6.53 17.14 -5.24
C GLY A 193 -7.24 18.23 -4.44
N SER A 194 -8.11 18.99 -5.11
CA SER A 194 -8.84 20.11 -4.50
C SER A 194 -9.82 19.69 -3.39
N ALA A 195 -10.28 18.43 -3.39
CA ALA A 195 -11.17 17.87 -2.38
C ALA A 195 -10.43 17.16 -1.23
N THR A 196 -9.11 17.01 -1.34
CA THR A 196 -8.27 16.40 -0.31
C THR A 196 -8.02 17.39 0.82
N VAL A 197 -8.16 16.93 2.06
CA VAL A 197 -7.88 17.72 3.26
C VAL A 197 -6.50 17.35 3.78
N SER A 198 -5.61 18.33 3.86
CA SER A 198 -4.25 18.20 4.40
C SER A 198 -4.12 19.02 5.69
N ALA A 199 -3.60 18.43 6.76
CA ALA A 199 -3.38 19.15 8.02
C ALA A 199 -2.17 18.64 8.81
N ALA A 200 -1.29 19.57 9.21
CA ALA A 200 -0.14 19.29 10.07
C ALA A 200 0.83 18.24 9.52
N ASN A 201 0.84 18.01 8.20
CA ASN A 201 1.90 17.28 7.53
C ASN A 201 3.12 18.19 7.37
N ASN A 202 4.32 17.63 7.20
CA ASN A 202 5.52 18.45 7.07
C ASN A 202 5.52 19.37 5.84
N TRP A 203 4.78 19.01 4.79
CA TRP A 203 4.57 19.85 3.60
C TRP A 203 3.58 20.99 3.84
N ASP A 204 2.70 20.92 4.85
CA ASP A 204 1.74 21.98 5.16
C ASP A 204 2.42 23.15 5.90
N SER A 205 3.41 22.85 6.76
CA SER A 205 4.09 23.85 7.60
C SER A 205 5.37 24.41 6.99
N GLY A 206 5.81 23.90 5.83
CA GLY A 206 7.10 24.26 5.23
C GLY A 206 8.30 23.90 6.12
N THR A 207 8.11 22.99 7.08
CA THR A 207 9.18 22.56 7.98
C THR A 207 10.25 21.85 7.16
N SER A 208 11.49 22.35 7.24
CA SER A 208 12.62 21.73 6.55
C SER A 208 12.78 20.29 7.04
N THR A 209 12.87 19.38 6.09
CA THR A 209 13.08 17.97 6.39
C THR A 209 14.57 17.74 6.54
N PRO A 210 15.04 17.24 7.70
CA PRO A 210 16.44 16.87 7.83
C PRO A 210 16.73 15.74 6.83
N SER A 211 17.98 15.69 6.34
CA SER A 211 18.42 14.51 5.60
C SER A 211 18.32 13.30 6.54
N PHE A 212 17.57 12.28 6.11
CA PHE A 212 17.68 10.96 6.75
C PHE A 212 19.11 10.48 6.54
N ARG A 213 19.86 10.39 7.63
CA ARG A 213 21.18 9.75 7.64
C ARG A 213 20.98 8.31 8.07
N SER A 214 21.26 7.38 7.15
CA SER A 214 21.43 5.95 7.43
C SER A 214 22.82 5.68 7.99
#